data_AF-A0A8B9CX89-F1
#
_entry.id   AF-A0A8B9CX89-F1
#
_cell.length_a   1.000
_cell.length_b   1.000
_cell.length_c   1.000
_cell.angle_alpha   90.00
_cell.angle_beta   90.00
_cell.angle_gamma   90.00
#
_symmetry.space_group_name_H-M   'P 1'
#
loop_
_entity.id
_entity.type
_entity.pdbx_description
1 polymer ?
#
loop_
_entity_poly.entity_id
_entity_poly.type
_entity_poly.pdbx_seq_one_letter_code
_entity_poly.pdbx_strand_id
1 'polypeptide(L)'
;PRGCWGVAALFLLLFFLRGLGRGGRAGCSLSPPCPQEQADPGDFYANQLAVFYREEGAWRAVLGSSEAVDWSRAFQMQGEQDGEPCAPAPVPRAVSWGGRARLVPGRAQGSLGTSPAGRGVTTGLRLAPLSPSHVPLLNATWSFGGTGRSRRFLEGLVRALPSACLLDPRGRPLSWSLVDPLGCLSHGYTVPAWRGRGLSGLVLAALGRGLHARGFPVYCGVLPCNTPSLRALSATGFLPQPGTLYMLLSTPQ
;
A
#
# COMPACT_ATOMS: atom_id res chain seq x y z
N PRO A 1 17.49 -17.07 9.58
CA PRO A 1 16.22 -16.32 9.56
C PRO A 1 15.93 -15.76 8.15
N ARG A 2 15.52 -16.66 7.25
CA ARG A 2 15.12 -16.40 5.88
C ARG A 2 13.69 -16.93 5.76
N GLY A 3 12.74 -16.14 5.30
CA GLY A 3 11.38 -16.64 5.05
C GLY A 3 10.33 -15.55 4.85
N CYS A 4 9.59 -15.69 3.74
CA CYS A 4 8.26 -15.13 3.42
C CYS A 4 8.12 -13.80 2.64
N TRP A 5 9.11 -12.92 2.54
CA TRP A 5 8.92 -11.65 1.80
C TRP A 5 9.42 -11.63 0.34
N GLY A 6 10.09 -12.70 -0.09
CA GLY A 6 10.72 -12.77 -1.42
C GLY A 6 9.78 -13.06 -2.59
N VAL A 7 8.50 -13.36 -2.35
CA VAL A 7 7.58 -13.82 -3.41
C VAL A 7 6.55 -12.75 -3.79
N ALA A 8 6.04 -11.95 -2.85
CA ALA A 8 5.04 -10.92 -3.16
C ALA A 8 5.60 -9.76 -4.00
N ALA A 9 6.81 -9.28 -3.67
CA ALA A 9 7.43 -8.16 -4.40
C ALA A 9 7.96 -8.56 -5.79
N LEU A 10 8.30 -9.85 -5.99
CA LEU A 10 8.74 -10.36 -7.30
C LEU A 10 7.57 -10.50 -8.28
N PHE A 11 6.36 -10.77 -7.78
CA PHE A 11 5.16 -10.95 -8.60
C PHE A 11 4.65 -9.65 -9.24
N LEU A 12 4.72 -8.51 -8.54
CA LEU A 12 4.38 -7.20 -9.10
C LEU A 12 5.46 -6.68 -10.08
N LEU A 13 6.75 -6.93 -9.78
CA LEU A 13 7.87 -6.56 -10.67
C LEU A 13 7.85 -7.33 -12.00
N LEU A 14 7.52 -8.63 -11.97
CA LEU A 14 7.46 -9.47 -13.18
C LEU A 14 6.35 -9.04 -14.15
N PHE A 15 5.26 -8.43 -13.67
CA PHE A 15 4.18 -7.96 -14.53
C PHE A 15 4.38 -6.53 -15.04
N PHE A 16 4.97 -5.64 -14.25
CA PHE A 16 5.33 -4.30 -14.74
C PHE A 16 6.34 -4.39 -15.90
N LEU A 17 7.24 -5.38 -15.89
CA LEU A 17 8.16 -5.65 -17.01
C LEU A 17 7.53 -6.49 -18.15
N ARG A 18 6.57 -7.37 -17.87
CA ARG A 18 5.87 -8.17 -18.90
C ARG A 18 4.73 -7.44 -19.61
N GLY A 19 4.37 -6.21 -19.19
CA GLY A 19 3.50 -5.31 -19.93
C GLY A 19 3.99 -4.94 -21.34
N LEU A 20 5.27 -5.20 -21.65
CA LEU A 20 5.85 -5.05 -23.00
C LEU A 20 5.72 -6.31 -23.89
N GLY A 21 5.23 -7.44 -23.36
CA GLY A 21 5.15 -8.72 -24.09
C GLY A 21 3.73 -9.09 -24.50
N ARG A 22 3.37 -8.81 -25.76
CA ARG A 22 2.19 -9.41 -26.42
C ARG A 22 2.24 -10.93 -26.29
N GLY A 23 1.24 -11.56 -25.64
CA GLY A 23 0.98 -13.02 -25.78
C GLY A 23 0.85 -13.88 -24.50
N GLY A 24 0.81 -13.32 -23.29
CA GLY A 24 0.60 -14.12 -22.07
C GLY A 24 -0.87 -14.42 -21.76
N ARG A 25 -1.22 -15.70 -21.53
CA ARG A 25 -2.57 -16.19 -21.14
C ARG A 25 -3.15 -15.40 -19.94
N ALA A 26 -4.48 -15.19 -19.96
CA ALA A 26 -5.25 -14.59 -18.88
C ALA A 26 -5.09 -15.40 -17.58
N GLY A 27 -4.87 -14.72 -16.45
CA GLY A 27 -4.71 -15.35 -15.15
C GLY A 27 -5.23 -14.45 -14.05
N CYS A 28 -5.89 -15.05 -13.06
CA CYS A 28 -6.17 -14.42 -11.78
C CYS A 28 -5.20 -15.02 -10.75
N SER A 29 -4.39 -14.18 -10.12
CA SER A 29 -3.49 -14.63 -9.04
C SER A 29 -3.98 -14.05 -7.73
N LEU A 30 -4.19 -14.92 -6.75
CA LEU A 30 -4.40 -14.58 -5.35
C LEU A 30 -3.19 -15.06 -4.56
N SER A 31 -2.56 -14.16 -3.82
CA SER A 31 -1.51 -14.53 -2.87
C SER A 31 -2.19 -14.88 -1.54
N PRO A 32 -2.11 -16.14 -1.05
CA PRO A 32 -2.69 -16.49 0.24
C PRO A 32 -1.91 -15.87 1.41
N PRO A 33 -2.55 -15.56 2.56
CA PRO A 33 -1.87 -15.02 3.72
C PRO A 33 -0.91 -16.03 4.36
N CYS A 34 0.09 -15.57 5.13
CA CYS A 34 0.95 -16.47 5.89
C CYS A 34 0.14 -17.18 6.99
N PRO A 35 0.31 -18.50 7.25
CA PRO A 35 -0.50 -19.22 8.24
C PRO A 35 -0.45 -18.65 9.66
N GLN A 36 0.66 -17.99 10.04
CA GLN A 36 0.81 -17.34 11.35
C GLN A 36 -0.04 -16.08 11.52
N GLU A 37 -0.53 -15.48 10.44
CA GLU A 37 -1.35 -14.26 10.46
C GLU A 37 -2.85 -14.56 10.68
N GLN A 38 -3.28 -15.83 10.66
CA GLN A 38 -4.70 -16.21 10.59
C GLN A 38 -5.39 -16.52 11.94
N ALA A 39 -4.89 -16.02 13.07
CA ALA A 39 -5.47 -16.35 14.38
C ALA A 39 -6.82 -15.65 14.69
N ASP A 40 -7.05 -14.44 14.18
CA ASP A 40 -8.25 -13.64 14.45
C ASP A 40 -9.09 -13.50 13.15
N PRO A 41 -10.30 -14.10 13.07
CA PRO A 41 -11.14 -14.01 11.87
C PRO A 41 -11.65 -12.59 11.59
N GLY A 42 -11.59 -11.68 12.56
CA GLY A 42 -11.95 -10.27 12.40
C GLY A 42 -10.79 -9.35 12.03
N ASP A 43 -9.58 -9.88 11.86
CA ASP A 43 -8.37 -9.08 11.58
C ASP A 43 -8.05 -9.03 10.08
N PHE A 44 -8.66 -8.06 9.38
CA PHE A 44 -8.39 -7.85 7.95
C PHE A 44 -6.96 -7.37 7.66
N TYR A 45 -6.19 -6.91 8.67
CA TYR A 45 -4.79 -6.55 8.46
C TYR A 45 -3.90 -7.77 8.30
N ALA A 46 -4.30 -8.88 8.92
CA ALA A 46 -3.59 -10.14 8.91
C ALA A 46 -4.06 -11.06 7.76
N ASN A 47 -5.08 -10.64 7.01
CA ASN A 47 -5.62 -11.36 5.87
C ASN A 47 -5.60 -10.44 4.63
N GLN A 48 -4.43 -10.38 3.99
CA GLN A 48 -4.22 -9.56 2.80
C GLN A 48 -4.21 -10.42 1.54
N LEU A 49 -5.02 -10.01 0.56
CA LEU A 49 -5.13 -10.64 -0.75
C LEU A 49 -4.63 -9.67 -1.81
N ALA A 50 -3.70 -10.11 -2.64
CA ALA A 50 -3.32 -9.41 -3.85
C ALA A 50 -4.15 -9.96 -5.01
N VAL A 51 -4.75 -9.10 -5.82
CA VAL A 51 -5.54 -9.49 -6.99
C VAL A 51 -5.00 -8.82 -8.23
N PHE A 52 -4.81 -9.63 -9.27
CA PHE A 52 -4.62 -9.18 -10.63
C PHE A 52 -5.48 -10.04 -11.54
N TYR A 53 -6.25 -9.42 -12.44
CA TYR A 53 -6.98 -10.12 -13.48
C TYR A 53 -6.96 -9.32 -14.78
N ARG A 54 -7.04 -10.04 -15.91
CA ARG A 54 -7.23 -9.45 -17.25
C ARG A 54 -8.65 -9.65 -17.78
N GLU A 55 -9.30 -10.74 -17.37
CA GLU A 55 -10.63 -11.10 -17.82
C GLU A 55 -11.61 -11.03 -16.66
N GLU A 56 -12.68 -10.25 -16.84
CA GLU A 56 -13.70 -10.06 -15.82
C GLU A 56 -14.43 -11.37 -15.48
N GLY A 57 -14.66 -12.24 -16.48
CA GLY A 57 -15.28 -13.56 -16.26
C GLY A 57 -14.47 -14.44 -15.30
N ALA A 58 -13.15 -14.49 -15.48
CA ALA A 58 -12.25 -15.22 -14.60
C ALA A 58 -12.26 -14.64 -13.17
N TRP A 59 -12.31 -13.32 -13.05
CA TRP A 59 -12.42 -12.64 -11.76
C TRP A 59 -13.74 -12.97 -11.03
N ARG A 60 -14.87 -12.90 -11.75
CA ARG A 60 -16.20 -13.23 -11.20
C ARG A 60 -16.27 -14.69 -10.72
N ALA A 61 -15.62 -15.60 -11.44
CA ALA A 61 -15.50 -17.01 -11.06
C ALA A 61 -14.68 -17.18 -9.77
N VAL A 62 -13.51 -16.52 -9.67
CA VAL A 62 -12.68 -16.55 -8.46
C VAL A 62 -13.41 -16.01 -7.24
N LEU A 63 -14.10 -14.86 -7.37
CA LEU A 63 -14.91 -14.32 -6.29
C LEU A 63 -16.04 -15.27 -5.85
N GLY A 64 -16.43 -16.22 -6.69
CA GLY A 64 -17.50 -17.19 -6.43
C GLY A 64 -17.05 -18.52 -5.88
N SER A 65 -15.75 -18.77 -5.90
CA SER A 65 -15.18 -19.90 -5.20
C SER A 65 -14.93 -19.52 -3.75
N SER A 66 -15.61 -20.22 -2.82
CA SER A 66 -15.32 -20.15 -1.39
C SER A 66 -13.94 -20.71 -1.03
N GLU A 67 -13.30 -21.47 -1.93
CA GLU A 67 -11.92 -21.94 -1.76
C GLU A 67 -10.91 -20.82 -2.04
N ALA A 68 -11.26 -19.86 -2.90
CA ALA A 68 -10.37 -18.77 -3.29
C ALA A 68 -10.52 -17.55 -2.39
N VAL A 69 -11.75 -17.23 -1.95
CA VAL A 69 -12.03 -16.11 -1.05
C VAL A 69 -12.95 -16.59 0.07
N ASP A 70 -12.42 -16.61 1.29
CA ASP A 70 -13.20 -16.89 2.49
C ASP A 70 -13.93 -15.62 2.96
N TRP A 71 -15.18 -15.49 2.54
CA TRP A 71 -16.06 -14.36 2.89
C TRP A 71 -16.53 -14.38 4.35
N SER A 72 -16.33 -15.48 5.08
CA SER A 72 -16.66 -15.56 6.51
C SER A 72 -15.66 -14.81 7.39
N ARG A 73 -14.53 -14.38 6.81
CA ARG A 73 -13.45 -13.70 7.52
C ARG A 73 -13.26 -12.28 7.01
N ALA A 74 -12.71 -11.44 7.88
CA ALA A 74 -12.29 -10.11 7.50
C ALA A 74 -11.04 -10.21 6.63
N PHE A 75 -10.97 -9.44 5.56
CA PHE A 75 -9.81 -9.36 4.68
C PHE A 75 -9.67 -8.00 4.03
N GLN A 76 -8.43 -7.69 3.65
CA GLN A 76 -8.10 -6.60 2.77
C GLN A 76 -7.66 -7.18 1.43
N MET A 77 -8.26 -6.72 0.36
CA MET A 77 -7.90 -7.12 -0.99
C MET A 77 -7.44 -5.90 -1.77
N GLN A 78 -6.27 -5.99 -2.41
CA GLN A 78 -5.71 -4.89 -3.18
C GLN A 78 -5.38 -5.33 -4.60
N GLY A 79 -5.58 -4.44 -5.57
CA GLY A 79 -5.28 -4.70 -6.97
C GLY A 79 -5.22 -3.43 -7.79
N GLU A 80 -4.63 -3.51 -8.97
CA GLU A 80 -4.60 -2.45 -9.97
C GLU A 80 -5.45 -2.88 -11.17
N GLN A 81 -6.30 -1.99 -11.66
CA GLN A 81 -7.11 -2.22 -12.85
C GLN A 81 -7.19 -0.96 -13.72
N ASP A 82 -7.23 -1.17 -15.04
CA ASP A 82 -7.46 -0.11 -16.03
C ASP A 82 -8.94 0.25 -16.10
N GLY A 83 -9.26 1.55 -16.15
CA GLY A 83 -10.62 2.07 -16.36
C GLY A 83 -11.32 2.64 -15.12
N GLU A 84 -12.48 3.26 -15.34
CA GLU A 84 -13.41 3.68 -14.28
C GLU A 84 -13.91 2.42 -13.54
N PRO A 85 -14.08 2.45 -12.21
CA PRO A 85 -14.57 1.31 -11.47
C PRO A 85 -15.96 0.95 -11.96
N CYS A 86 -16.06 -0.07 -12.81
CA CYS A 86 -17.30 -0.83 -12.93
C CYS A 86 -17.64 -1.25 -11.50
N ALA A 87 -18.85 -0.92 -11.02
CA ALA A 87 -19.25 -1.11 -9.62
C ALA A 87 -18.63 -2.41 -9.10
N PRO A 88 -17.74 -2.35 -8.09
CA PRO A 88 -16.84 -3.46 -7.82
C PRO A 88 -17.69 -4.68 -7.54
N ALA A 89 -17.72 -5.66 -8.44
CA ALA A 89 -18.36 -6.95 -8.25
C ALA A 89 -18.19 -7.53 -6.83
N PRO A 90 -17.05 -7.32 -6.12
CA PRO A 90 -16.94 -7.81 -4.74
C PRO A 90 -17.76 -7.07 -3.68
N VAL A 91 -18.21 -5.82 -3.88
CA VAL A 91 -18.99 -5.09 -2.86
C VAL A 91 -20.43 -5.62 -2.75
N PRO A 92 -21.22 -5.74 -3.84
CA PRO A 92 -22.53 -6.39 -3.77
C PRO A 92 -22.43 -7.83 -3.24
N ARG A 93 -21.33 -8.53 -3.55
CA ARG A 93 -21.10 -9.90 -3.09
C ARG A 93 -20.83 -9.99 -1.60
N ALA A 94 -19.94 -9.17 -1.04
CA ALA A 94 -19.72 -9.13 0.40
C ALA A 94 -21.02 -8.87 1.16
N VAL A 95 -21.84 -7.94 0.65
CA VAL A 95 -23.16 -7.61 1.20
C VAL A 95 -24.12 -8.80 1.10
N SER A 96 -24.10 -9.57 0.01
CA SER A 96 -24.96 -10.75 -0.12
C SER A 96 -24.60 -11.88 0.85
N TRP A 97 -23.36 -11.91 1.35
CA TRP A 97 -22.90 -12.81 2.41
C TRP A 97 -23.09 -12.22 3.83
N GLY A 98 -23.84 -11.12 3.95
CA GLY A 98 -24.11 -10.43 5.22
C GLY A 98 -22.96 -9.54 5.70
N GLY A 99 -21.83 -9.49 5.00
CA GLY A 99 -20.68 -8.67 5.39
C GLY A 99 -20.85 -7.18 5.09
N ARG A 100 -19.95 -6.37 5.65
CA ARG A 100 -19.71 -4.98 5.23
C ARG A 100 -18.50 -4.94 4.32
N ALA A 101 -18.66 -4.34 3.14
CA ALA A 101 -17.54 -4.06 2.24
C ALA A 101 -17.38 -2.58 1.95
N ARG A 102 -16.13 -2.14 1.89
CA ARG A 102 -15.75 -0.78 1.48
C ARG A 102 -14.69 -0.86 0.40
N LEU A 103 -14.99 -0.30 -0.78
CA LEU A 103 -14.02 -0.05 -1.83
C LEU A 103 -13.36 1.32 -1.62
N VAL A 104 -12.04 1.36 -1.71
CA VAL A 104 -11.24 2.57 -1.61
C VAL A 104 -10.42 2.72 -2.89
N PRO A 105 -10.85 3.54 -3.87
CA PRO A 105 -10.10 3.79 -5.08
C PRO A 105 -8.99 4.81 -4.84
N GLY A 106 -7.80 4.54 -5.37
CA GLY A 106 -6.65 5.42 -5.37
C GLY A 106 -6.12 5.60 -6.79
N ARG A 107 -5.83 6.84 -7.17
CA ARG A 107 -5.10 7.13 -8.41
C ARG A 107 -3.70 6.55 -8.31
N ALA A 108 -3.35 5.69 -9.26
CA ALA A 108 -2.01 5.15 -9.36
C ALA A 108 -1.01 6.26 -9.72
N GLN A 109 0.10 6.31 -9.01
CA GLN A 109 1.21 7.23 -9.21
C GLN A 109 2.50 6.42 -9.23
N GLY A 110 3.37 6.68 -10.19
CA GLY A 110 4.63 5.97 -10.37
C GLY A 110 5.78 6.95 -10.54
N SER A 111 6.97 6.54 -10.10
CA SER A 111 8.20 7.29 -10.32
C SER A 111 9.10 6.48 -11.25
N LEU A 112 9.47 7.08 -12.40
CA LEU A 112 10.28 6.44 -13.44
C LEU A 112 11.80 6.56 -13.21
N GLY A 113 12.21 7.21 -12.12
CA GLY A 113 13.63 7.41 -11.83
C GLY A 113 13.87 7.96 -10.43
N THR A 114 15.15 8.12 -10.08
CA THR A 114 15.50 8.76 -8.82
C THR A 114 15.14 10.23 -8.88
N SER A 115 14.16 10.65 -8.09
CA SER A 115 13.82 12.06 -7.89
C SER A 115 15.11 12.85 -7.61
N PRO A 116 15.39 13.96 -8.35
CA PRO A 116 16.56 14.77 -8.08
C PRO A 116 16.53 15.23 -6.63
N ALA A 117 17.68 15.24 -5.97
CA ALA A 117 17.77 15.61 -4.56
C ALA A 117 17.17 17.00 -4.34
N GLY A 118 15.92 17.04 -3.85
CA GLY A 118 15.30 18.26 -3.36
C GLY A 118 16.15 18.81 -2.21
N ARG A 119 16.30 20.14 -2.20
CA ARG A 119 17.03 20.99 -1.24
C ARG A 119 17.38 20.28 0.08
N GLY A 120 18.66 20.34 0.45
CA GLY A 120 19.23 19.69 1.63
C GLY A 120 18.33 19.74 2.87
N VAL A 121 18.40 18.66 3.67
CA VAL A 121 17.65 18.53 4.92
C VAL A 121 17.82 19.83 5.72
N THR A 122 16.69 20.48 6.05
CA THR A 122 16.69 21.70 6.83
C THR A 122 17.49 21.50 8.11
N THR A 123 18.31 22.48 8.48
CA THR A 123 19.21 22.40 9.63
C THR A 123 18.45 21.91 10.87
N GLY A 124 18.91 20.81 11.47
CA GLY A 124 18.33 20.21 12.67
C GLY A 124 17.30 19.09 12.45
N LEU A 125 16.91 18.78 11.21
CA LEU A 125 16.14 17.57 10.91
C LEU A 125 17.06 16.40 10.56
N ARG A 126 16.67 15.18 10.97
CA ARG A 126 17.42 13.95 10.65
C ARG A 126 16.56 12.98 9.88
N LEU A 127 17.06 12.49 8.75
CA LEU A 127 16.46 11.38 8.03
C LEU A 127 16.82 10.05 8.69
N ALA A 128 15.83 9.19 8.93
CA ALA A 128 16.01 7.88 9.56
C ALA A 128 14.90 6.90 9.14
N PRO A 129 15.09 5.58 9.26
CA PRO A 129 13.96 4.65 9.18
C PRO A 129 13.00 4.86 10.36
N LEU A 130 11.75 4.43 10.21
CA LEU A 130 10.84 4.32 11.35
C LEU A 130 11.32 3.23 12.31
N SER A 131 10.99 3.38 13.59
CA SER A 131 11.25 2.39 14.63
C SER A 131 9.96 2.00 15.35
N PRO A 132 9.91 0.85 16.05
CA PRO A 132 8.71 0.44 16.77
C PRO A 132 8.20 1.47 17.79
N SER A 133 9.06 2.33 18.34
CA SER A 133 8.64 3.39 19.26
C SER A 133 7.78 4.47 18.60
N HIS A 134 7.82 4.58 17.26
CA HIS A 134 7.01 5.53 16.50
C HIS A 134 5.60 5.01 16.20
N VAL A 135 5.37 3.70 16.31
CA VAL A 135 4.09 3.08 15.91
C VAL A 135 2.87 3.65 16.63
N PRO A 136 2.90 4.00 17.94
CA PRO A 136 1.75 4.65 18.58
C PRO A 136 1.29 5.91 17.85
N LEU A 137 2.22 6.73 17.33
CA LEU A 137 1.88 7.92 16.56
C LEU A 137 1.27 7.56 15.20
N LEU A 138 1.87 6.61 14.48
CA LEU A 138 1.35 6.13 13.20
C LEU A 138 -0.07 5.60 13.37
N ASN A 139 -0.31 4.80 14.41
CA ASN A 139 -1.60 4.22 14.70
C ASN A 139 -2.64 5.28 15.08
N ALA A 140 -2.25 6.34 15.79
CA ALA A 140 -3.15 7.43 16.17
C ALA A 140 -3.51 8.37 15.01
N THR A 141 -2.64 8.49 14.00
CA THR A 141 -2.80 9.45 12.90
C THR A 141 -3.39 8.83 11.63
N TRP A 142 -3.37 7.51 11.52
CA TRP A 142 -3.91 6.79 10.38
C TRP A 142 -5.44 6.63 10.47
N SER A 143 -6.14 6.84 9.36
CA SER A 143 -7.62 6.76 9.30
C SER A 143 -8.18 5.35 9.57
N PHE A 144 -7.38 4.31 9.35
CA PHE A 144 -7.72 2.93 9.72
C PHE A 144 -7.04 2.51 11.04
N GLY A 145 -6.29 3.42 11.65
CA GLY A 145 -5.57 3.19 12.90
C GLY A 145 -6.49 3.19 14.14
N GLY A 146 -5.87 3.32 15.31
CA GLY A 146 -6.56 3.47 16.60
C GLY A 146 -6.95 2.17 17.29
N THR A 147 -6.63 1.00 16.72
CA THR A 147 -6.96 -0.31 17.32
C THR A 147 -5.70 -1.10 17.67
N GLY A 148 -5.86 -2.13 18.50
CA GLY A 148 -4.79 -3.09 18.77
C GLY A 148 -4.36 -3.88 17.53
N ARG A 149 -5.31 -4.18 16.63
CA ARG A 149 -5.06 -4.88 15.35
C ARG A 149 -4.19 -4.01 14.43
N SER A 150 -4.60 -2.76 14.19
CA SER A 150 -3.82 -1.82 13.37
C SER A 150 -2.45 -1.50 13.97
N ARG A 151 -2.33 -1.46 15.30
CA ARG A 151 -1.02 -1.34 15.96
C ARG A 151 -0.10 -2.52 15.65
N ARG A 152 -0.56 -3.77 15.84
CA ARG A 152 0.24 -4.97 15.56
C ARG A 152 0.67 -5.03 14.08
N PHE A 153 -0.24 -4.69 13.18
CA PHE A 153 0.05 -4.60 11.75
C PHE A 153 1.17 -3.60 11.47
N LEU A 154 1.05 -2.36 11.96
CA LEU A 154 2.08 -1.33 11.80
C LEU A 154 3.42 -1.71 12.44
N GLU A 155 3.41 -2.38 13.59
CA GLU A 155 4.63 -2.92 14.22
C GLU A 155 5.31 -3.95 13.31
N GLY A 156 4.54 -4.83 12.67
CA GLY A 156 5.03 -5.80 11.68
C GLY A 156 5.68 -5.10 10.49
N LEU A 157 4.99 -4.14 9.88
CA LEU A 157 5.51 -3.39 8.74
C LEU A 157 6.80 -2.64 9.08
N VAL A 158 6.82 -1.90 10.20
CA VAL A 158 8.00 -1.11 10.62
C VAL A 158 9.22 -1.99 10.90
N ARG A 159 9.02 -3.22 11.37
CA ARG A 159 10.13 -4.17 11.64
C ARG A 159 10.64 -4.85 10.37
N ALA A 160 9.76 -5.14 9.42
CA ALA A 160 10.07 -6.01 8.28
C ALA A 160 10.35 -5.24 6.99
N LEU A 161 9.78 -4.05 6.82
CA LEU A 161 9.72 -3.36 5.53
C LEU A 161 10.47 -2.03 5.52
N PRO A 162 11.02 -1.61 4.36
CA PRO A 162 11.62 -0.30 4.18
C PRO A 162 10.70 0.85 4.60
N SER A 163 11.28 1.81 5.31
CA SER A 163 10.61 3.04 5.71
C SER A 163 11.58 4.20 5.76
N ALA A 164 11.03 5.42 5.70
CA ALA A 164 11.77 6.64 5.92
C ALA A 164 10.92 7.63 6.74
N CYS A 165 11.59 8.40 7.59
CA CYS A 165 10.99 9.49 8.33
C CYS A 165 12.00 10.63 8.55
N LEU A 166 11.47 11.83 8.74
CA LEU A 166 12.20 12.98 9.22
C LEU A 166 11.93 13.15 10.71
N LEU A 167 13.00 13.16 11.50
CA LEU A 167 12.97 13.34 12.94
C LEU A 167 13.41 14.76 13.30
N ASP A 168 12.79 15.32 14.33
CA ASP A 168 13.29 16.52 14.99
C ASP A 168 14.51 16.21 15.90
N PRO A 169 15.18 17.22 16.48
CA PRO A 169 16.31 17.00 17.39
C PRO A 169 15.99 16.14 18.63
N ARG A 170 14.71 16.01 18.99
CA ARG A 170 14.24 15.16 20.10
C ARG A 170 13.89 13.74 19.65
N GLY A 171 14.13 13.40 18.38
CA GLY A 171 13.82 12.09 17.81
C GLY A 171 12.34 11.87 17.49
N ARG A 172 11.52 12.93 17.44
CA ARG A 172 10.09 12.80 17.12
C ARG A 172 9.87 12.84 15.61
N PRO A 173 9.12 11.88 15.02
CA PRO A 173 8.84 11.88 13.59
C PRO A 173 7.85 13.00 13.20
N LEU A 174 8.25 13.79 12.20
CA LEU A 174 7.51 14.92 11.64
C LEU A 174 6.83 14.60 10.31
N SER A 175 7.47 13.76 9.52
CA SER A 175 7.00 13.29 8.22
C SER A 175 7.54 11.88 7.98
N TRP A 176 6.74 10.98 7.42
CA TRP A 176 7.14 9.59 7.20
C TRP A 176 6.36 8.91 6.08
N SER A 177 6.91 7.81 5.59
CA SER A 177 6.27 6.84 4.70
C SER A 177 6.98 5.49 4.84
N LEU A 178 6.28 4.41 4.51
CA LEU A 178 6.82 3.06 4.47
C LEU A 178 6.20 2.32 3.30
N VAL A 179 6.73 1.15 2.96
CA VAL A 179 6.07 0.27 1.99
C VAL A 179 5.10 -0.68 2.69
N ASP A 180 4.00 -0.97 2.03
CA ASP A 180 3.10 -2.05 2.43
C ASP A 180 3.58 -3.41 1.88
N PRO A 181 2.89 -4.51 2.20
CA PRO A 181 3.28 -5.84 1.76
C PRO A 181 3.29 -6.08 0.25
N LEU A 182 2.68 -5.20 -0.54
CA LEU A 182 2.72 -5.24 -1.99
C LEU A 182 3.90 -4.43 -2.56
N GLY A 183 4.66 -3.72 -1.72
CA GLY A 183 5.74 -2.84 -2.14
C GLY A 183 5.26 -1.45 -2.57
N CYS A 184 3.98 -1.14 -2.35
CA CYS A 184 3.41 0.17 -2.61
C CYS A 184 3.79 1.14 -1.48
N LEU A 185 4.18 2.36 -1.83
CA LEU A 185 4.44 3.41 -0.84
C LEU A 185 3.12 3.77 -0.16
N SER A 186 3.10 3.61 1.15
CA SER A 186 1.91 3.63 1.98
C SER A 186 2.14 4.40 3.28
N HIS A 187 1.03 4.68 3.98
CA HIS A 187 0.96 5.45 5.23
C HIS A 187 1.77 6.76 5.24
N GLY A 188 1.82 7.46 4.11
CA GLY A 188 2.45 8.77 4.02
C GLY A 188 1.73 9.79 4.91
N TYR A 189 2.46 10.44 5.82
CA TYR A 189 1.89 11.46 6.69
C TYR A 189 2.90 12.57 6.99
N THR A 190 2.40 13.77 7.23
CA THR A 190 3.19 14.89 7.77
C THR A 190 2.36 15.61 8.83
N VAL A 191 2.97 15.82 9.99
CA VAL A 191 2.36 16.49 11.14
C VAL A 191 1.82 17.86 10.72
N PRO A 192 0.58 18.26 11.10
CA PRO A 192 -0.07 19.46 10.59
C PRO A 192 0.79 20.73 10.64
N ALA A 193 1.48 20.99 11.75
CA ALA A 193 2.35 22.16 11.93
C ALA A 193 3.54 22.23 10.95
N TRP A 194 3.89 21.12 10.31
CA TRP A 194 5.04 20.97 9.42
C TRP A 194 4.66 20.78 7.95
N ARG A 195 3.36 20.82 7.62
CA ARG A 195 2.87 20.72 6.23
C ARG A 195 3.27 21.95 5.41
N GLY A 196 3.29 21.80 4.09
CA GLY A 196 3.65 22.88 3.15
C GLY A 196 5.14 23.20 3.08
N ARG A 197 6.00 22.45 3.79
CA ARG A 197 7.46 22.68 3.84
C ARG A 197 8.29 21.70 2.99
N GLY A 198 7.65 20.91 2.12
CA GLY A 198 8.32 19.93 1.26
C GLY A 198 8.84 18.67 1.97
N LEU A 199 8.55 18.47 3.27
CA LEU A 199 9.09 17.35 4.05
C LEU A 199 8.71 15.97 3.50
N SER A 200 7.47 15.81 3.02
CA SER A 200 7.02 14.56 2.41
C SER A 200 7.86 14.19 1.20
N GLY A 201 8.29 15.18 0.40
CA GLY A 201 9.13 14.93 -0.76
C GLY A 201 10.53 14.43 -0.39
N LEU A 202 11.11 14.93 0.70
CA LEU A 202 12.39 14.44 1.22
C LEU A 202 12.29 12.98 1.67
N VAL A 203 11.21 12.63 2.37
CA VAL A 203 10.92 11.26 2.83
C VAL A 203 10.73 10.32 1.64
N LEU A 204 9.90 10.71 0.68
CA LEU A 204 9.62 9.90 -0.51
C LEU A 204 10.87 9.72 -1.37
N ALA A 205 11.68 10.76 -1.55
CA ALA A 205 12.94 10.66 -2.29
C ALA A 205 13.94 9.72 -1.59
N ALA A 206 14.03 9.78 -0.26
CA ALA A 206 14.89 8.88 0.51
C ALA A 206 14.46 7.42 0.40
N LEU A 207 13.18 7.14 0.63
CA LEU A 207 12.63 5.78 0.54
C LEU A 207 12.72 5.26 -0.90
N GLY A 208 12.36 6.09 -1.88
CA GLY A 208 12.43 5.76 -3.31
C GLY A 208 13.85 5.46 -3.79
N ARG A 209 14.87 6.19 -3.34
CA ARG A 209 16.28 5.85 -3.63
C ARG A 209 16.65 4.48 -3.07
N GLY A 210 16.23 4.18 -1.84
CA GLY A 210 16.48 2.87 -1.22
C GLY A 210 15.81 1.71 -1.97
N LEU A 211 14.59 1.92 -2.45
CA LEU A 211 13.85 0.94 -3.26
C LEU A 211 14.48 0.75 -4.65
N HIS A 212 14.77 1.85 -5.36
CA HIS A 212 15.41 1.80 -6.67
C HIS A 212 16.79 1.14 -6.64
N ALA A 213 17.62 1.44 -5.62
CA ALA A 213 18.93 0.81 -5.46
C ALA A 213 18.85 -0.72 -5.28
N ARG A 214 17.67 -1.24 -4.91
CA ARG A 214 17.39 -2.67 -4.74
C ARG A 214 16.60 -3.26 -5.91
N GLY A 215 16.38 -2.49 -6.99
CA GLY A 215 15.66 -2.91 -8.18
C GLY A 215 14.14 -2.95 -8.03
N PHE A 216 13.57 -2.32 -6.98
CA PHE A 216 12.11 -2.25 -6.79
C PHE A 216 11.52 -1.01 -7.46
N PRO A 217 10.29 -1.11 -8.01
CA PRO A 217 9.57 0.03 -8.54
C PRO A 217 9.12 0.95 -7.40
N VAL A 218 8.88 2.22 -7.72
CA VAL A 218 8.40 3.21 -6.77
C VAL A 218 7.03 3.69 -7.23
N TYR A 219 5.99 3.29 -6.50
CA TYR A 219 4.61 3.60 -6.85
C TYR A 219 3.72 3.73 -5.62
N CYS A 220 2.57 4.38 -5.76
CA CYS A 220 1.55 4.49 -4.71
C CYS A 220 0.14 4.72 -5.25
N GLY A 221 -0.85 4.35 -4.44
CA GLY A 221 -2.26 4.73 -4.63
C GLY A 221 -2.62 5.93 -3.76
N VAL A 222 -3.17 6.99 -4.37
CA VAL A 222 -3.63 8.17 -3.63
C VAL A 222 -5.11 8.42 -3.88
N LEU A 223 -5.87 8.59 -2.80
CA LEU A 223 -7.28 8.95 -2.88
C LEU A 223 -7.48 10.15 -3.83
N PRO A 224 -8.44 10.11 -4.77
CA PRO A 224 -8.68 11.20 -5.72
C PRO A 224 -8.89 12.57 -5.06
N CYS A 225 -9.50 12.60 -3.86
CA CYS A 225 -9.76 13.82 -3.09
C CYS A 225 -8.55 14.31 -2.28
N ASN A 226 -7.46 13.54 -2.19
CA ASN A 226 -6.26 13.92 -1.45
C ASN A 226 -5.34 14.79 -2.31
N THR A 227 -5.86 15.95 -2.73
CA THR A 227 -5.16 16.97 -3.53
C THR A 227 -3.80 17.37 -2.95
N PRO A 228 -3.62 17.52 -1.62
CA PRO A 228 -2.30 17.81 -1.06
C PRO A 228 -1.24 16.74 -1.38
N SER A 229 -1.60 15.45 -1.28
CA SER A 229 -0.65 14.36 -1.55
C SER A 229 -0.36 14.22 -3.04
N LEU A 230 -1.38 14.38 -3.90
CA LEU A 230 -1.20 14.40 -5.36
C LEU A 230 -0.24 15.52 -5.80
N ARG A 231 -0.40 16.73 -5.24
CA ARG A 231 0.52 17.85 -5.51
C ARG A 231 1.94 17.58 -5.02
N ALA A 232 2.08 17.00 -3.82
CA ALA A 232 3.39 16.65 -3.28
C ALA A 232 4.12 15.60 -4.14
N LEU A 233 3.40 14.58 -4.61
CA LEU A 233 3.94 13.55 -5.50
C LEU A 233 4.37 14.13 -6.85
N SER A 234 3.51 14.94 -7.47
CA SER A 234 3.84 15.62 -8.73
C SER A 234 5.09 16.50 -8.60
N ALA A 235 5.21 17.26 -7.50
CA ALA A 235 6.40 18.07 -7.23
C ALA A 235 7.70 17.25 -7.02
N THR A 236 7.57 15.95 -6.72
CA THR A 236 8.69 15.01 -6.58
C THR A 236 8.95 14.17 -7.83
N GLY A 237 8.24 14.45 -8.93
CA GLY A 237 8.43 13.77 -10.21
C GLY A 237 7.67 12.44 -10.34
N PHE A 238 6.68 12.18 -9.49
CA PHE A 238 5.72 11.11 -9.76
C PHE A 238 4.79 11.53 -10.89
N LEU A 239 4.49 10.57 -11.75
CA LEU A 239 3.55 10.72 -12.86
C LEU A 239 2.31 9.86 -12.57
N PRO A 240 1.11 10.36 -12.91
CA PRO A 240 -0.09 9.54 -12.95
C PRO A 240 0.14 8.32 -13.85
N GLN A 241 -0.26 7.15 -13.38
CA GLN A 241 -0.22 5.92 -14.17
C GLN A 241 -1.59 5.64 -14.77
N PRO A 242 -1.67 4.98 -15.94
CA PRO A 242 -2.92 4.40 -16.40
C PRO A 242 -3.32 3.31 -15.39
N GLY A 243 -4.43 3.51 -14.68
CA GLY A 243 -4.91 2.54 -13.70
C GLY A 243 -5.42 3.16 -12.41
N THR A 244 -6.28 2.41 -11.74
CA THR A 244 -6.75 2.69 -10.39
C THR A 244 -6.30 1.57 -9.46
N LEU A 245 -5.64 1.94 -8.37
CA LEU A 245 -5.33 1.05 -7.28
C LEU A 245 -6.54 0.97 -6.36
N TYR A 246 -7.09 -0.23 -6.20
CA TYR A 246 -8.23 -0.48 -5.36
C TYR A 246 -7.80 -1.18 -4.09
N MET A 247 -8.42 -0.78 -2.98
CA MET A 247 -8.38 -1.52 -1.74
C MET A 247 -9.82 -1.82 -1.33
N LEU A 248 -10.19 -3.09 -1.33
CA LEU A 248 -11.43 -3.59 -0.78
C LEU A 248 -11.17 -4.04 0.66
N LEU A 249 -11.96 -3.53 1.59
CA LEU A 249 -12.01 -4.00 2.96
C LEU A 249 -13.32 -4.75 3.14
N SER A 250 -13.24 -6.03 3.48
CA SER A 250 -14.37 -6.87 3.82
C SER A 250 -14.31 -7.20 5.30
N THR A 251 -15.42 -7.06 6.00
CA THR A 251 -15.59 -7.56 7.36
C THR A 251 -16.89 -8.36 7.43
N PRO A 252 -16.89 -9.56 8.01
CA PRO A 252 -18.12 -10.31 8.29
C PRO A 252 -19.00 -9.52 9.27
N GLN A 253 -20.29 -9.85 9.30
CA GLN A 253 -21.27 -9.20 10.17
C GLN A 253 -21.01 -9.47 11.65
#